data_AF-A0A7W0LWY6-F1
#
_entry.id   AF-A0A7W0LWY6-F1
#
_cell.length_a   1.000
_cell.length_b   1.000
_cell.length_c   1.000
_cell.angle_alpha   90.00
_cell.angle_beta   90.00
_cell.angle_gamma   90.00
#
_symmetry.space_group_name_H-M   'P 1'
#
loop_
_entity.id
_entity.type
_entity.pdbx_description
1 polymer ?
#
loop_
_entity_poly.entity_id
_entity_poly.type
_entity_poly.pdbx_seq_one_letter_code
_entity_poly.pdbx_strand_id
1 'polypeptide(L)'
;GPAPERRFTYAVDLTFDAPDSPPRTYRNLPRLSMLPSQASPLLIFLGVGADLNDVVFLVDSKLRASSGEGTCSPSPEECATVSIEPGEQQVFLDDKDRRYVLGIDQIREVPLAAASQESDERTAGSAKAGIGEPVRRFLPQLLTELLVIGGQQ
;
A
#
# COMPACT_ATOMS: atom_id res chain seq x y z
N GLY A 1 -3.10 5.39 36.27
CA GLY A 1 -2.72 6.22 35.10
C GLY A 1 -3.79 6.08 34.03
N PRO A 2 -3.85 6.99 33.04
CA PRO A 2 -4.78 6.87 31.91
C PRO A 2 -4.47 5.62 31.07
N ALA A 3 -5.48 5.08 30.40
CA ALA A 3 -5.33 3.95 29.49
C ALA A 3 -4.48 4.33 28.27
N PRO A 4 -3.69 3.41 27.69
CA PRO A 4 -2.91 3.70 26.50
C PRO A 4 -3.81 4.03 25.32
N GLU A 5 -3.44 5.04 24.53
CA GLU A 5 -4.14 5.43 23.32
C GLU A 5 -4.06 4.30 22.27
N ARG A 6 -5.22 3.89 21.75
CA ARG A 6 -5.29 2.91 20.66
C ARG A 6 -4.94 3.62 19.36
N ARG A 7 -3.82 3.24 18.76
CA ARG A 7 -3.41 3.71 17.43
C ARG A 7 -3.90 2.73 16.38
N PHE A 8 -4.52 3.22 15.32
CA PHE A 8 -5.01 2.43 14.20
C PHE A 8 -4.72 3.14 12.88
N THR A 9 -4.77 2.37 11.79
CA THR A 9 -4.83 2.83 10.40
C THR A 9 -6.07 2.24 9.75
N TYR A 10 -6.44 2.73 8.56
CA TYR A 10 -7.54 2.17 7.80
C TYR A 10 -7.04 1.21 6.72
N ALA A 11 -7.78 0.12 6.54
CA ALA A 11 -7.64 -0.82 5.44
C ALA A 11 -8.93 -0.86 4.63
N VAL A 12 -8.78 -0.92 3.31
CA VAL A 12 -9.91 -0.96 2.37
C VAL A 12 -9.89 -2.29 1.64
N ASP A 13 -11.05 -2.94 1.57
CA ASP A 13 -11.27 -4.01 0.59
C ASP A 13 -12.20 -3.49 -0.50
N LEU A 14 -11.91 -3.90 -1.73
CA LEU A 14 -12.65 -3.46 -2.90
C LEU A 14 -12.63 -4.51 -4.00
N THR A 15 -13.56 -4.36 -4.95
CA THR A 15 -13.59 -5.13 -6.18
C THR A 15 -13.42 -4.20 -7.37
N PHE A 16 -12.54 -4.59 -8.31
CA PHE A 16 -12.32 -3.88 -9.56
C PHE A 16 -12.58 -4.81 -10.74
N ASP A 17 -13.57 -4.45 -11.55
CA ASP A 17 -13.92 -5.13 -12.80
C ASP A 17 -13.35 -4.34 -13.97
N ALA A 18 -12.56 -5.00 -14.81
CA ALA A 18 -11.91 -4.41 -15.97
C ALA A 18 -12.24 -5.23 -17.23
N PRO A 19 -12.36 -4.57 -18.39
CA PRO A 19 -12.67 -5.24 -19.65
C PRO A 19 -11.74 -6.42 -19.92
N ASP A 20 -12.30 -7.48 -20.52
CA ASP A 20 -11.57 -8.66 -20.98
C ASP A 20 -10.82 -9.42 -19.85
N SER A 21 -11.18 -9.20 -18.59
CA SER A 21 -10.59 -9.88 -17.44
C SER A 21 -11.64 -10.19 -16.36
N PRO A 22 -11.49 -11.26 -15.57
CA PRO A 22 -12.36 -11.50 -14.42
C PRO A 22 -12.23 -10.37 -13.38
N PRO A 23 -13.30 -10.02 -12.65
CA PRO A 23 -13.24 -9.09 -11.54
C PRO A 23 -12.18 -9.50 -10.51
N ARG A 24 -11.44 -8.52 -10.01
CA ARG A 24 -10.38 -8.72 -9.01
C ARG A 24 -10.77 -8.09 -7.69
N THR A 25 -10.72 -8.88 -6.62
CA THR A 25 -10.87 -8.38 -5.26
C THR A 25 -9.51 -8.06 -4.67
N TYR A 26 -9.38 -6.88 -4.07
CA TYR A 26 -8.20 -6.42 -3.35
C TYR A 26 -8.55 -6.37 -1.87
N ARG A 27 -7.69 -6.95 -1.03
CA ARG A 27 -7.87 -6.94 0.43
C ARG A 27 -6.77 -6.14 1.08
N ASN A 28 -7.14 -5.31 2.05
CA ASN A 28 -6.23 -4.40 2.76
C ASN A 28 -5.37 -3.57 1.79
N LEU A 29 -6.01 -2.93 0.80
CA LEU A 29 -5.32 -2.20 -0.24
C LEU A 29 -4.43 -1.10 0.39
N PRO A 30 -3.10 -1.13 0.19
CA PRO A 30 -2.22 -0.11 0.75
C PRO A 30 -2.42 1.26 0.08
N ARG A 31 -2.27 2.35 0.83
CA ARG A 31 -2.24 3.71 0.23
C ARG A 31 -1.22 3.78 -0.90
N LEU A 32 -1.56 4.55 -1.92
CA LEU A 32 -0.85 4.71 -3.19
C LEU A 32 -0.78 3.45 -4.07
N SER A 33 -1.60 2.44 -3.78
CA SER A 33 -1.73 1.29 -4.67
C SER A 33 -2.34 1.70 -6.01
N MET A 34 -1.77 1.16 -7.08
CA MET A 34 -2.14 1.40 -8.46
C MET A 34 -3.00 0.25 -8.99
N LEU A 35 -4.21 0.55 -9.45
CA LEU A 35 -5.14 -0.41 -10.02
C LEU A 35 -5.24 -0.25 -11.55
N PRO A 36 -5.37 -1.35 -12.32
CA PRO A 36 -5.25 -2.74 -11.86
C PRO A 36 -3.79 -3.15 -11.61
N SER A 37 -2.80 -2.35 -12.05
CA SER A 37 -1.38 -2.64 -11.87
C SER A 37 -0.52 -1.39 -11.94
N GLN A 38 0.72 -1.46 -11.43
CA GLN A 38 1.68 -0.36 -11.50
C GLN A 38 2.17 -0.05 -12.93
N ALA A 39 2.16 -1.05 -13.83
CA ALA A 39 2.61 -0.88 -15.20
C ALA A 39 1.61 -0.09 -16.06
N SER A 40 0.33 -0.10 -15.68
CA SER A 40 -0.74 0.61 -16.36
C SER A 40 -1.81 1.03 -15.35
N PRO A 41 -1.51 2.01 -14.49
CA PRO A 41 -2.45 2.50 -13.50
C PRO A 41 -3.60 3.26 -14.18
N LEU A 42 -4.81 3.00 -13.73
CA LEU A 42 -6.03 3.75 -14.06
C LEU A 42 -6.59 4.45 -12.82
N LEU A 43 -6.34 3.89 -11.64
CA LEU A 43 -6.75 4.45 -10.35
C LEU A 43 -5.60 4.33 -9.37
N ILE A 44 -5.39 5.37 -8.56
CA ILE A 44 -4.43 5.35 -7.46
C ILE A 44 -5.17 5.59 -6.16
N PHE A 45 -5.13 4.61 -5.26
CA PHE A 45 -5.78 4.72 -3.96
C PHE A 45 -5.06 5.77 -3.09
N LEU A 46 -5.70 6.88 -2.74
CA LEU A 46 -5.07 7.95 -1.96
C LEU A 46 -5.21 7.73 -0.44
N GLY A 47 -6.30 7.10 -0.03
CA GLY A 47 -6.63 6.85 1.37
C GLY A 47 -8.12 6.90 1.63
N VAL A 48 -8.48 6.77 2.90
CA VAL A 48 -9.82 7.06 3.39
C VAL A 48 -9.93 8.58 3.61
N GLY A 49 -11.07 9.16 3.26
CA GLY A 49 -11.37 10.58 3.44
C GLY A 49 -11.30 11.02 4.90
N ALA A 50 -11.25 12.34 5.13
CA ALA A 50 -11.04 12.91 6.47
C ALA A 50 -12.16 12.54 7.46
N ASP A 51 -13.39 12.42 6.96
CA ASP A 51 -14.57 12.05 7.76
C ASP A 51 -14.72 10.54 7.93
N LEU A 52 -13.77 9.75 7.41
CA LEU A 52 -13.68 8.29 7.55
C LEU A 52 -14.80 7.49 6.85
N ASN A 53 -15.61 8.15 6.03
CA ASN A 53 -16.79 7.54 5.41
C ASN A 53 -16.54 7.11 3.97
N ASP A 54 -15.59 7.73 3.28
CA ASP A 54 -15.32 7.51 1.86
C ASP A 54 -13.89 7.04 1.58
N VAL A 55 -13.73 6.33 0.46
CA VAL A 55 -12.44 5.92 -0.09
C VAL A 55 -12.13 6.83 -1.27
N VAL A 56 -10.95 7.43 -1.27
CA VAL A 56 -10.53 8.41 -2.28
C VAL A 56 -9.54 7.78 -3.26
N PHE A 57 -9.79 7.96 -4.56
CA PHE A 57 -8.87 7.60 -5.64
C PHE A 57 -8.53 8.80 -6.50
N LEU A 58 -7.27 8.86 -6.96
CA LEU A 58 -6.90 9.64 -8.14
C LEU A 58 -7.27 8.83 -9.39
N VAL A 59 -7.88 9.50 -10.37
CA VAL A 59 -8.35 8.88 -11.61
C VAL A 59 -7.41 9.26 -12.76
N ASP A 60 -7.00 8.28 -13.55
CA ASP A 60 -6.21 8.54 -14.77
C ASP A 60 -7.05 9.31 -15.80
N SER A 61 -6.42 10.29 -16.47
CA SER A 61 -7.08 11.16 -17.46
C SER A 61 -7.74 10.45 -18.64
N LYS A 62 -7.43 9.17 -18.89
CA LYS A 62 -8.06 8.35 -19.93
C LYS A 62 -9.42 7.80 -19.50
N LEU A 63 -9.80 7.95 -18.24
CA LEU A 63 -11.09 7.54 -17.71
C LEU A 63 -12.01 8.74 -17.53
N ARG A 64 -13.25 8.57 -17.96
CA ARG A 64 -14.37 9.46 -17.63
C ARG A 64 -15.31 8.73 -16.68
N ALA A 65 -15.72 9.38 -15.60
CA ALA A 65 -16.80 8.89 -14.76
C ALA A 65 -18.10 8.84 -15.59
N SER A 66 -18.90 7.78 -15.42
CA SER A 66 -20.12 7.57 -16.19
C SER A 66 -21.37 7.46 -15.32
N SER A 67 -21.45 6.41 -14.51
CA SER A 67 -22.61 6.16 -13.65
C SER A 67 -22.13 5.55 -12.34
N GLY A 68 -22.92 5.67 -11.28
CA GLY A 68 -22.57 5.17 -9.95
C GLY A 68 -22.87 6.22 -8.90
N GLU A 69 -22.51 5.89 -7.67
CA GLU A 69 -22.77 6.72 -6.49
C GLU A 69 -21.56 7.58 -6.08
N GLY A 70 -20.40 7.37 -6.73
CA GLY A 70 -19.17 8.10 -6.45
C GLY A 70 -19.27 9.60 -6.73
N THR A 71 -18.64 10.39 -5.87
CA THR A 71 -18.56 11.85 -6.01
C THR A 71 -17.23 12.27 -6.64
N CYS A 72 -17.30 12.92 -7.79
CA CYS A 72 -16.14 13.42 -8.54
C CYS A 72 -15.76 14.86 -8.16
N SER A 73 -14.48 15.16 -8.24
CA SER A 73 -13.91 16.48 -8.01
C SER A 73 -12.83 16.83 -9.06
N PRO A 74 -12.78 18.08 -9.56
CA PRO A 74 -13.56 19.25 -9.12
C PRO A 74 -15.03 19.27 -9.57
N SER A 75 -15.41 18.48 -10.58
CA SER A 75 -16.81 18.39 -11.02
C SER A 75 -17.18 16.97 -11.48
N PRO A 76 -18.47 16.68 -11.70
CA PRO A 76 -18.90 15.41 -12.30
C PRO A 76 -18.30 15.12 -13.68
N GLU A 77 -18.06 16.16 -14.49
CA GLU A 77 -17.50 16.05 -15.84
C GLU A 77 -15.96 15.97 -15.85
N GLU A 78 -15.32 16.57 -14.84
CA GLU A 78 -13.86 16.59 -14.65
C GLU A 78 -13.48 15.80 -13.40
N CYS A 79 -13.49 14.47 -13.50
CA CYS A 79 -13.23 13.59 -12.37
C CYS A 79 -11.72 13.33 -12.18
N ALA A 80 -11.00 14.27 -11.56
CA ALA A 80 -9.59 14.08 -11.21
C ALA A 80 -9.45 13.15 -9.99
N THR A 81 -10.35 13.30 -9.02
CA THR A 81 -10.48 12.37 -7.89
C THR A 81 -11.92 11.94 -7.73
N VAL A 82 -12.12 10.72 -7.23
CA VAL A 82 -13.42 10.19 -6.86
C VAL A 82 -13.42 9.75 -5.39
N SER A 83 -14.49 10.06 -4.68
CA SER A 83 -14.81 9.56 -3.34
C SER A 83 -15.99 8.60 -3.43
N ILE A 84 -15.90 7.41 -2.82
CA ILE A 84 -16.94 6.37 -2.87
C ILE A 84 -17.12 5.76 -1.48
N GLU A 85 -18.36 5.60 -1.02
CA GLU A 85 -18.65 5.00 0.28
C GLU A 85 -18.65 3.46 0.23
N PRO A 86 -18.48 2.77 1.38
CA PRO A 86 -18.67 1.32 1.45
C PRO A 86 -20.06 0.87 0.97
N GLY A 87 -20.09 -0.18 0.14
CA GLY A 87 -21.30 -0.73 -0.46
C GLY A 87 -21.68 -0.07 -1.79
N GLU A 88 -21.01 1.01 -2.17
CA GLU A 88 -21.25 1.74 -3.42
C GLU A 88 -20.25 1.37 -4.52
N GLN A 89 -20.54 1.83 -5.73
CA GLN A 89 -19.68 1.63 -6.89
C GLN A 89 -19.58 2.86 -7.79
N GLN A 90 -18.50 2.94 -8.55
CA GLN A 90 -18.34 3.89 -9.63
C GLN A 90 -17.98 3.17 -10.93
N VAL A 91 -18.70 3.52 -11.99
CA VAL A 91 -18.41 3.08 -13.35
C VAL A 91 -17.61 4.15 -14.08
N PHE A 92 -16.54 3.72 -14.73
CA PHE A 92 -15.72 4.52 -15.62
C PHE A 92 -15.76 3.97 -17.03
N LEU A 93 -15.62 4.88 -18.00
CA LEU A 93 -15.42 4.55 -19.41
C LEU A 93 -14.08 5.09 -19.87
N ASP A 94 -13.40 4.39 -20.77
CA ASP A 94 -12.26 4.97 -21.49
C ASP A 94 -12.65 5.55 -22.86
N ASP A 95 -11.70 6.09 -23.59
CA ASP A 95 -11.89 6.66 -24.93
C ASP A 95 -12.51 5.70 -25.96
N LYS A 96 -12.53 4.39 -25.69
CA LYS A 96 -13.13 3.35 -26.53
C LYS A 96 -14.45 2.82 -25.97
N ASP A 97 -15.04 3.54 -25.00
CA ASP A 97 -16.26 3.14 -24.29
C ASP A 97 -16.14 1.80 -23.55
N ARG A 98 -14.90 1.37 -23.22
CA ARG A 98 -14.73 0.16 -22.42
C ARG A 98 -15.04 0.47 -20.97
N ARG A 99 -15.81 -0.42 -20.34
CA ARG A 99 -16.37 -0.25 -19.01
C ARG A 99 -15.47 -0.81 -17.91
N TYR A 100 -15.21 -0.01 -16.89
CA TYR A 100 -14.53 -0.41 -15.66
C TYR A 100 -15.46 -0.13 -14.47
N VAL A 101 -15.51 -1.03 -13.49
CA VAL A 101 -16.32 -0.85 -12.28
C VAL A 101 -15.44 -0.95 -11.05
N LEU A 102 -15.46 0.08 -10.23
CA LEU A 102 -14.81 0.13 -8.93
C LEU A 102 -15.90 0.04 -7.86
N GLY A 103 -15.95 -1.04 -7.09
CA GLY A 103 -16.85 -1.20 -5.95
C GLY A 103 -16.07 -1.20 -4.64
N ILE A 104 -16.54 -0.43 -3.65
CA ILE A 104 -15.92 -0.40 -2.32
C ILE A 104 -16.64 -1.39 -1.42
N ASP A 105 -15.96 -2.46 -1.02
CA ASP A 105 -16.60 -3.50 -0.24
C ASP A 105 -16.71 -3.11 1.24
N GLN A 106 -15.63 -2.53 1.80
CA GLN A 106 -15.55 -2.19 3.23
C GLN A 106 -14.32 -1.33 3.57
N ILE A 107 -14.47 -0.50 4.61
CA ILE A 107 -13.38 0.16 5.33
C ILE A 107 -13.26 -0.48 6.72
N ARG A 108 -12.05 -0.80 7.17
CA ARG A 108 -11.79 -1.36 8.49
C ARG A 108 -10.67 -0.62 9.22
N GLU A 109 -10.81 -0.48 10.53
CA GLU A 109 -9.70 -0.12 11.40
C GLU A 109 -8.75 -1.31 11.57
N VAL A 110 -7.46 -1.03 11.44
CA VAL A 110 -6.36 -1.97 11.66
C VAL A 110 -5.47 -1.42 12.76
N PRO A 111 -5.30 -2.13 13.89
CA PRO A 111 -4.43 -1.67 14.98
C PRO A 111 -3.00 -1.50 14.49
N LEU A 112 -2.39 -0.36 14.80
CA LEU A 112 -0.94 -0.22 14.67
C LEU A 112 -0.33 -0.97 15.85
N ALA A 113 0.41 -2.04 15.55
CA ALA A 113 1.24 -2.69 16.57
C ALA A 113 2.13 -1.61 17.20
N ALA A 114 2.14 -1.55 18.53
CA ALA A 114 3.09 -0.69 19.23
C ALA A 114 4.48 -1.09 18.73
N ALA A 115 5.26 -0.14 18.22
CA ALA A 115 6.62 -0.38 17.78
C ALA A 115 7.39 -1.03 18.95
N SER A 116 7.55 -2.35 18.90
CA SER A 116 8.41 -3.07 19.81
C SER A 116 9.82 -2.65 19.46
N GLN A 117 10.45 -1.90 20.36
CA GLN A 117 11.90 -1.80 20.39
C GLN A 117 12.43 -3.18 20.73
N GLU A 118 12.52 -4.07 19.75
CA GLU A 118 13.40 -5.22 19.80
C GLU A 118 14.83 -4.68 19.63
N SER A 119 15.30 -4.06 20.72
CA SER A 119 16.72 -4.04 21.03
C SER A 119 17.09 -5.50 21.26
N ASP A 120 17.49 -6.19 20.20
CA ASP A 120 18.18 -7.48 20.28
C ASP A 120 19.50 -7.24 21.02
N GLU A 121 19.41 -7.18 22.34
CA GLU A 121 20.53 -7.24 23.26
C GLU A 121 21.11 -8.65 23.09
N ARG A 122 22.12 -8.75 22.22
CA ARG A 122 22.95 -9.94 22.07
C ARG A 122 23.57 -10.22 23.42
N THR A 123 22.90 -11.06 24.20
CA THR A 123 23.40 -11.61 25.45
C THR A 123 24.74 -12.25 25.15
N ALA A 124 25.81 -11.61 25.62
CA ALA A 124 27.15 -12.13 25.52
C ALA A 124 27.23 -13.44 26.32
N GLY A 125 27.17 -14.57 25.62
CA GLY A 125 27.45 -15.87 26.19
C GLY A 125 28.91 -15.93 26.64
N SER A 126 29.15 -15.69 27.93
CA SER A 126 30.39 -16.05 28.60
C SER A 126 30.57 -17.57 28.61
N ALA A 127 31.38 -18.10 27.71
CA ALA A 127 31.87 -19.48 27.81
C ALA A 127 33.13 -19.51 28.69
N LYS A 128 33.04 -20.22 29.80
CA LYS A 128 34.13 -20.50 30.74
C LYS A 128 35.26 -21.30 30.06
N ALA A 129 36.49 -20.99 30.47
CA ALA A 129 37.72 -21.65 30.09
C ALA A 129 37.71 -23.17 30.34
N GLY A 130 38.13 -23.93 29.32
CA GLY A 130 38.49 -25.34 29.40
C GLY A 130 39.73 -25.57 28.53
N ILE A 131 40.77 -26.13 29.14
CA ILE A 131 42.13 -26.28 28.62
C ILE A 131 42.17 -27.49 27.66
N GLY A 132 42.67 -27.32 26.42
CA GLY A 132 43.05 -28.43 25.54
C GLY A 132 43.03 -28.14 24.01
N GLU A 133 44.11 -27.51 23.49
CA GLU A 133 44.86 -27.72 22.21
C GLU A 133 44.17 -28.00 20.83
N PRO A 134 44.83 -27.80 19.66
CA PRO A 134 44.83 -26.55 18.91
C PRO A 134 44.21 -26.58 17.48
N VAL A 135 43.73 -25.41 17.06
CA VAL A 135 43.81 -24.79 15.71
C VAL A 135 43.31 -25.59 14.49
N ARG A 136 42.14 -25.18 13.99
CA ARG A 136 41.94 -24.91 12.55
C ARG A 136 41.29 -23.54 12.39
N ARG A 137 42.11 -22.54 12.09
CA ARG A 137 41.66 -21.20 11.67
C ARG A 137 41.01 -21.34 10.29
N PHE A 138 39.68 -21.31 10.24
CA PHE A 138 38.98 -20.91 9.02
C PHE A 138 38.88 -19.38 9.04
N LEU A 139 39.73 -18.73 8.24
CA LEU A 139 39.65 -17.30 7.97
C LEU A 139 38.46 -17.04 7.04
N PRO A 140 37.48 -16.19 7.42
CA PRO A 140 36.57 -15.63 6.44
C PRO A 140 37.35 -14.63 5.58
N GLN A 141 37.36 -14.86 4.26
CA GLN A 141 37.85 -13.88 3.30
C GLN A 141 36.86 -12.70 3.31
N LEU A 142 37.27 -11.57 3.90
CA LEU A 142 36.65 -10.28 3.64
C LEU A 142 36.95 -9.89 2.18
N LEU A 143 35.93 -9.81 1.33
CA LEU A 143 35.99 -8.94 0.16
C LEU A 143 35.56 -7.53 0.60
N THR A 144 36.56 -6.71 0.85
CA THR A 144 36.48 -5.26 0.70
C THR A 144 36.62 -4.92 -0.78
N GLU A 145 35.98 -3.82 -1.21
CA GLU A 145 36.26 -2.92 -2.36
C GLU A 145 34.89 -2.38 -2.82
N LEU A 146 34.30 -1.36 -2.18
CA LEU A 146 34.67 0.06 -2.22
C LEU A 146 35.06 0.53 -3.64
N LEU A 147 34.07 0.93 -4.45
CA LEU A 147 34.29 1.86 -5.54
C LEU A 147 33.24 2.99 -5.46
N VAL A 148 33.69 4.09 -4.86
CA VAL A 148 33.09 5.41 -4.98
C VAL A 148 33.73 6.06 -6.20
N ILE A 149 32.95 6.39 -7.22
CA ILE A 149 33.30 7.45 -8.17
C ILE A 149 32.11 8.40 -8.21
N GLY A 150 32.29 9.57 -7.62
CA GLY A 150 31.38 10.68 -7.76
C GLY A 150 31.70 11.52 -9.01
N GLY A 151 30.70 12.29 -9.44
CA GLY A 151 30.90 13.68 -9.85
C GLY A 151 30.87 13.99 -11.34
N GLN A 152 29.85 14.79 -11.68
CA GLN A 152 29.81 15.87 -12.68
C GLN A 152 30.00 15.49 -14.15
N GLN A 153 28.96 15.69 -14.98
CA GLN A 153 28.74 16.95 -15.69
C GLN A 153 27.24 17.16 -15.96
#